data_AF-A0A820KFX6-F1
#
_entry.id   AF-A0A820KFX6-F1
#
_cell.length_a   1.000
_cell.length_b   1.000
_cell.length_c   1.000
_cell.angle_alpha   90.00
_cell.angle_beta   90.00
_cell.angle_gamma   90.00
#
_symmetry.space_group_name_H-M   'P 1'
#
loop_
_entity.id
_entity.type
_entity.pdbx_description
1 polymer ?
#
loop_
_entity_poly.entity_id
_entity_poly.type
_entity_poly.pdbx_seq_one_letter_code
_entity_poly.pdbx_strand_id
1 'polypeptide(L)' 'MEKTEAYECLHQNDPLLNLIERTNKYLLNLRLTNWIIQRQYEQLSIKLNE' A
#
# COMPACT_ATOMS: atom_id res chain seq x y z
N MET A 1 20.09 -22.69 -9.54
CA MET A 1 19.41 -22.66 -8.23
C MET A 1 18.43 -23.81 -8.23
N GLU A 2 18.77 -24.89 -7.52
CA GLU A 2 17.87 -26.03 -7.33
C GLU A 2 16.68 -25.57 -6.49
N LYS A 3 15.49 -25.57 -7.09
CA LYS A 3 14.25 -25.32 -6.37
C LYS A 3 13.99 -26.54 -5.49
N THR A 4 14.30 -26.44 -4.21
CA THR A 4 13.93 -27.46 -3.22
C THR A 4 12.42 -27.64 -3.20
N GLU A 5 11.97 -28.90 -3.24
CA GLU A 5 10.57 -29.36 -3.31
C GLU A 5 9.64 -28.72 -2.25
N ALA A 6 10.20 -28.16 -1.17
CA ALA A 6 9.48 -27.36 -0.18
C ALA A 6 8.71 -26.15 -0.77
N TYR A 7 9.16 -25.60 -1.91
CA TYR A 7 8.47 -24.49 -2.58
C TYR A 7 7.26 -24.93 -3.40
N GLU A 8 7.16 -26.21 -3.81
CA GLU A 8 5.98 -26.69 -4.55
C GLU A 8 4.73 -26.72 -3.65
N CYS A 9 4.90 -27.03 -2.36
CA CYS A 9 3.80 -27.03 -1.39
C CYS A 9 3.24 -25.64 -1.07
N LEU A 10 4.02 -24.57 -1.32
CA LEU A 10 3.58 -23.20 -1.05
C LEU A 10 2.65 -22.65 -2.13
N HIS A 11 2.63 -23.19 -3.36
CA HIS A 11 1.83 -22.62 -4.45
C HIS A 11 0.32 -22.64 -4.23
N GLN A 12 -0.22 -23.58 -3.45
CA GLN A 12 -1.67 -23.67 -3.19
C GLN A 12 -2.13 -22.83 -1.99
N ASN A 13 -1.24 -22.50 -1.06
CA ASN A 13 -1.55 -21.75 0.16
C ASN A 13 -0.51 -20.65 0.40
N ASP A 14 -0.03 -19.99 -0.66
CA ASP A 14 1.09 -19.06 -0.55
C ASP A 14 0.67 -17.83 0.29
N PRO A 15 1.14 -17.69 1.53
CA PRO A 15 0.80 -16.53 2.34
C PRO A 15 1.46 -15.26 1.78
N LEU A 16 2.48 -15.39 0.92
CA LEU A 16 3.22 -14.27 0.34
C LEU A 16 2.38 -13.49 -0.66
N LEU A 17 1.55 -14.16 -1.47
CA LEU A 17 0.67 -13.47 -2.41
C LEU A 17 -0.33 -12.58 -1.66
N ASN A 18 -0.94 -13.14 -0.60
CA ASN A 18 -1.84 -12.41 0.28
C ASN A 18 -1.11 -11.27 1.03
N LEU A 19 0.13 -11.49 1.46
CA LEU A 19 0.95 -10.46 2.08
C LEU A 19 1.26 -9.30 1.12
N ILE A 20 1.61 -9.59 -0.12
CA ILE A 20 1.86 -8.58 -1.17
C ILE A 20 0.60 -7.76 -1.41
N GLU A 21 -0.55 -8.40 -1.62
CA GLU A 21 -1.83 -7.72 -1.84
C GLU A 21 -2.22 -6.83 -0.65
N ARG A 22 -2.11 -7.36 0.58
CA ARG A 22 -2.39 -6.61 1.82
C ARG A 22 -1.46 -5.40 1.98
N THR A 23 -0.17 -5.59 1.71
CA THR A 23 0.84 -4.53 1.82
C THR A 23 0.57 -3.44 0.80
N ASN A 24 0.33 -3.81 -0.46
CA ASN A 24 0.00 -2.85 -1.52
C ASN A 24 -1.28 -2.07 -1.21
N LYS A 25 -2.32 -2.76 -0.70
CA LYS A 25 -3.57 -2.11 -0.27
C LYS A 25 -3.32 -1.12 0.87
N TYR A 26 -2.52 -1.50 1.87
CA TYR A 26 -2.16 -0.63 2.98
C TYR A 26 -1.40 0.62 2.51
N LEU A 27 -0.38 0.45 1.66
CA LEU A 27 0.42 1.55 1.12
C LEU A 27 -0.42 2.49 0.25
N LEU A 28 -1.34 1.95 -0.54
CA LEU A 28 -2.27 2.74 -1.34
C LEU A 28 -3.17 3.59 -0.45
N ASN A 29 -3.79 2.98 0.57
CA ASN A 29 -4.64 3.70 1.52
C ASN A 29 -3.87 4.83 2.20
N LEU A 30 -2.64 4.57 2.66
CA LEU A 30 -1.81 5.58 3.31
C LEU A 30 -1.48 6.75 2.39
N ARG A 31 -1.15 6.49 1.12
CA ARG A 31 -0.94 7.55 0.11
C ARG A 31 -2.19 8.39 -0.13
N LEU A 32 -3.35 7.73 -0.26
CA LEU A 32 -4.62 8.42 -0.47
C LEU A 32 -4.99 9.29 0.73
N THR A 33 -4.84 8.78 1.95
CA THR A 33 -5.06 9.55 3.18
C THR A 33 -4.16 10.77 3.25
N ASN A 34 -2.85 10.62 3.00
CA ASN A 34 -1.93 11.75 2.98
C ASN A 34 -2.32 12.80 1.94
N TRP A 35 -2.72 12.37 0.74
CA TRP A 35 -3.13 13.29 -0.31
C TRP A 35 -4.42 14.04 0.03
N ILE A 36 -5.42 13.36 0.60
CA ILE A 36 -6.66 13.99 1.07
C ILE A 36 -6.36 15.02 2.15
N ILE A 37 -5.54 14.65 3.14
CA ILE A 37 -5.14 15.56 4.23
C ILE A 37 -4.43 16.77 3.66
N GLN A 38 -3.46 16.59 2.76
CA GLN A 38 -2.76 17.68 2.11
C GLN A 38 -3.73 18.61 1.36
N ARG A 39 -4.65 18.06 0.58
CA ARG A 39 -5.68 18.86 -0.13
C ARG A 39 -6.58 19.63 0.82
N GLN A 40 -6.99 19.02 1.94
CA GLN A 40 -7.77 19.69 2.96
C GLN A 40 -6.98 20.83 3.62
N TYR A 41 -5.70 20.61 3.93
CA TYR A 41 -4.83 21.68 4.41
C TYR A 41 -4.69 22.82 3.38
N GLU A 42 -4.50 22.51 2.10
CA GLU A 42 -4.44 23.51 1.03
C GLU A 42 -5.74 24.33 0.94
N GLN A 43 -6.90 23.68 1.07
CA GLN A 43 -8.22 24.34 1.03
C GLN A 43 -8.50 25.18 2.28
N LEU A 44 -8.06 24.72 3.45
CA LEU A 44 -8.24 25.42 4.73
C LEU A 44 -7.18 26.49 4.97
N SER A 45 -6.05 26.41 4.27
CA SER A 45 -5.06 27.48 4.25
C SER A 45 -5.69 28.69 3.58
N ILE A 46 -6.10 29.66 4.41
CA ILE A 46 -6.45 30.99 3.94
C ILE A 46 -5.22 31.47 3.16
N LYS A 47 -5.37 31.68 1.84
CA LYS A 47 -4.33 32.34 1.05
C LYS A 47 -4.13 33.71 1.69
N LEU A 48 -3.03 33.86 2.41
CA LEU A 48 -2.69 35.09 3.13
C LEU A 48 -2.37 36.27 2.18
N ASN A 49 -2.60 36.13 0.87
CA ASN A 49 -2.40 37.15 -0.14
C ASN A 49 -3.53 37.08 -1.18
N GLU A 50 -4.53 37.95 -1.03
CA GLU A 50 -4.95 38.98 -1.99
C GLU A 50 -5.84 40.02 -1.29
#